data_AF-A0A364MRZ9-F1
#
_entry.id   AF-A0A364MRZ9-F1
#
_cell.length_a   1.000
_cell.length_b   1.000
_cell.length_c   1.000
_cell.angle_alpha   90.00
_cell.angle_beta   90.00
_cell.angle_gamma   90.00
#
_symmetry.space_group_name_H-M   'P 1'
#
loop_
_entity.id
_entity.type
_entity.pdbx_description
1 polymer ?
#
loop_
_entity_poly.entity_id
_entity_poly.type
_entity_poly.pdbx_seq_one_letter_code
_entity_poly.pdbx_strand_id
1 'polypeptide(L)'
;MLVVLPVSDSEVLPTHSISAAGATSSANPLTLHERNTFSPSGSQTSARNPRRANSPSRDNIAVLATACPPTITEPSSGLKEPPPTRVTDVMERLEEGLEGGWIPGQLRKLIEEDTDFGYQGLSGVPGPQAPHLICWTWLLAARRVRQSQAINATFLSSVPDTACNSRLLDRKADFTPSFSHRPSPGFEDLYSRLRCAGNPIISHVADAFTKTTALFSCVEVKPANGDLMEAEYQLSIWMAANLRKKMQLARCAGILDKSSLVEPCFAIVGHETHIYLAYMASEDVVRIQGPEQGFSSACETSSVSGIFRTLKLWRNVIKYGRDEGSEGFWGGFMGVVLQRLAQGSEE
;
A
#
# COMPACT_ATOMS: atom_id res chain seq x y z
N MET A 1 4.55 -16.41 0.22
CA MET A 1 3.64 -15.89 -0.84
C MET A 1 3.36 -14.41 -0.57
N LEU A 2 3.52 -13.53 -1.57
CA LEU A 2 3.11 -12.13 -1.45
C LEU A 2 1.59 -12.08 -1.67
N VAL A 3 0.84 -11.60 -0.69
CA VAL A 3 -0.62 -11.48 -0.74
C VAL A 3 -0.95 -10.00 -0.66
N VAL A 4 -1.76 -9.50 -1.59
CA VAL A 4 -2.34 -8.15 -1.43
C VAL A 4 -3.34 -8.27 -0.29
N LEU A 5 -2.98 -7.72 0.87
CA LEU A 5 -3.90 -7.64 1.98
C LEU A 5 -4.71 -6.36 1.81
N PRO A 6 -6.05 -6.42 1.78
CA PRO A 6 -6.80 -5.35 2.40
C PRO A 6 -6.36 -5.34 3.86
N VAL A 7 -6.24 -4.15 4.40
CA VAL A 7 -6.03 -3.88 5.81
C VAL A 7 -7.26 -4.46 6.57
N SER A 8 -7.20 -5.74 6.98
CA SER A 8 -8.39 -6.59 7.31
C SER A 8 -8.28 -7.43 8.59
N ASP A 9 -9.45 -7.80 9.14
CA ASP A 9 -9.66 -8.67 10.30
C ASP A 9 -9.50 -10.17 10.03
N SER A 10 -9.08 -10.88 11.07
CA SER A 10 -9.05 -12.34 11.20
C SER A 10 -10.44 -12.89 11.53
N GLU A 11 -10.83 -14.03 10.94
CA GLU A 11 -11.93 -14.85 11.47
C GLU A 11 -11.58 -15.32 12.89
N VAL A 12 -12.32 -14.82 13.88
CA VAL A 12 -12.35 -15.43 15.21
C VAL A 12 -13.21 -16.68 15.12
N LEU A 13 -12.58 -17.86 15.11
CA LEU A 13 -13.28 -19.12 15.33
C LEU A 13 -13.83 -19.14 16.78
N PRO A 14 -15.12 -19.47 16.98
CA PRO A 14 -15.75 -19.42 18.29
C PRO A 14 -15.41 -20.69 19.09
N THR A 15 -14.16 -20.87 19.47
CA THR A 15 -13.78 -21.78 20.55
C THR A 15 -12.53 -21.23 21.20
N HIS A 16 -12.65 -20.91 22.49
CA HIS A 16 -11.63 -20.40 23.42
C HIS A 16 -11.78 -18.90 23.74
N SER A 17 -12.94 -18.56 24.31
CA SER A 17 -13.02 -17.51 25.32
C SER A 17 -13.81 -18.07 26.49
N ILE A 18 -13.10 -18.32 27.60
CA ILE A 18 -13.69 -18.72 28.87
C ILE A 18 -13.64 -17.50 29.78
N SER A 19 -14.81 -17.20 30.38
CA SER A 19 -15.10 -16.26 31.49
C SER A 19 -15.22 -14.77 31.14
N ALA A 20 -16.25 -14.02 31.55
CA ALA A 20 -17.46 -14.34 32.30
C ALA A 20 -18.49 -13.19 32.23
N ALA A 21 -19.77 -13.58 32.28
CA ALA A 21 -20.94 -12.97 32.92
C ALA A 21 -21.42 -11.55 32.56
N GLY A 22 -22.66 -11.48 32.03
CA GLY A 22 -23.55 -10.34 32.29
C GLY A 22 -24.66 -10.11 31.26
N ALA A 23 -25.85 -10.66 31.55
CA ALA A 23 -27.18 -10.18 31.13
C ALA A 23 -27.75 -10.56 29.73
N THR A 24 -28.57 -11.61 29.77
CA THR A 24 -29.97 -11.71 29.26
C THR A 24 -30.24 -11.33 27.78
N SER A 25 -30.42 -12.33 26.91
CA SER A 25 -31.74 -12.91 26.54
C SER A 25 -32.62 -12.01 25.65
N SER A 26 -32.59 -12.23 24.34
CA SER A 26 -33.78 -12.67 23.58
C SER A 26 -33.38 -12.98 22.13
N ALA A 27 -33.37 -14.26 21.78
CA ALA A 27 -33.33 -14.71 20.41
C ALA A 27 -34.69 -14.46 19.76
N ASN A 28 -34.73 -13.71 18.66
CA ASN A 28 -35.78 -13.80 17.65
C ASN A 28 -35.16 -13.41 16.29
N PRO A 29 -35.23 -14.27 15.26
CA PRO A 29 -34.77 -13.92 13.92
C PRO A 29 -35.75 -12.91 13.31
N LEU A 30 -35.26 -11.72 12.96
CA LEU A 30 -36.05 -10.70 12.26
C LEU A 30 -36.33 -11.17 10.83
N THR A 31 -37.55 -11.64 10.59
CA THR A 31 -38.11 -11.92 9.27
C THR A 31 -38.36 -10.60 8.53
N LEU A 32 -37.66 -10.40 7.41
CA LEU A 32 -37.81 -9.24 6.54
C LEU A 32 -39.07 -9.39 5.67
N HIS A 33 -39.99 -8.42 5.76
CA HIS A 33 -41.10 -8.27 4.82
C HIS A 33 -41.02 -6.93 4.08
N GLU A 34 -41.64 -6.91 2.89
CA GLU A 34 -41.58 -5.93 1.80
C GLU A 34 -42.10 -4.50 2.13
N ARG A 35 -42.27 -4.14 3.41
CA ARG A 35 -42.81 -2.83 3.84
C ARG A 35 -41.92 -2.05 4.84
N ASN A 36 -40.67 -2.46 5.06
CA ASN A 36 -39.75 -1.66 5.88
C ASN A 36 -39.15 -0.52 5.05
N THR A 37 -39.84 0.62 5.03
CA THR A 37 -39.36 1.89 4.47
C THR A 37 -38.59 2.65 5.56
N PHE A 38 -37.28 2.84 5.39
CA PHE A 38 -36.48 3.67 6.29
C PHE A 38 -36.70 5.16 5.93
N SER A 39 -37.45 5.88 6.76
CA SER A 39 -37.53 7.35 6.70
C SER A 39 -36.28 7.98 7.35
N PRO A 40 -35.77 9.12 6.84
CA PRO A 40 -34.63 9.80 7.42
C PRO A 40 -35.05 10.57 8.67
N SER A 41 -34.38 10.37 9.80
CA SER A 41 -34.60 11.18 11.00
C SER A 41 -33.83 12.49 10.91
N GLY A 42 -34.55 13.60 10.80
CA GLY A 42 -34.03 14.95 10.85
C GLY A 42 -33.84 15.46 12.29
N SER A 43 -32.67 16.06 12.51
CA SER A 43 -32.39 17.27 13.30
C SER A 43 -32.85 17.39 14.77
N GLN A 44 -31.88 17.35 15.69
CA GLN A 44 -31.74 18.37 16.73
C GLN A 44 -30.30 18.91 16.77
N THR A 45 -30.23 20.22 16.93
CA THR A 45 -29.11 21.14 16.72
C THR A 45 -28.12 21.17 17.89
N SER A 46 -26.82 21.06 17.60
CA SER A 46 -25.79 21.83 18.31
C SER A 46 -24.53 21.99 17.44
N ALA A 47 -24.04 23.22 17.39
CA ALA A 47 -23.17 23.74 16.36
C ALA A 47 -21.71 23.23 16.45
N ARG A 48 -21.26 22.52 15.41
CA ARG A 48 -19.91 22.66 14.84
C ARG A 48 -19.94 22.06 13.43
N ASN A 49 -19.95 22.92 12.42
CA ASN A 49 -19.76 22.52 11.04
C ASN A 49 -18.49 21.63 10.94
N PRO A 50 -18.56 20.41 10.40
CA PRO A 50 -17.36 19.78 9.89
C PRO A 50 -16.95 20.61 8.67
N ARG A 51 -15.91 21.45 8.81
CA ARG A 51 -15.27 22.05 7.64
C ARG A 51 -14.96 20.91 6.67
N ARG A 52 -15.41 21.03 5.42
CA ARG A 52 -14.80 20.28 4.30
C ARG A 52 -13.30 20.37 4.50
N ALA A 53 -12.63 19.24 4.65
CA ALA A 53 -11.18 19.23 4.60
C ALA A 53 -10.79 19.82 3.25
N ASN A 54 -10.07 20.94 3.26
CA ASN A 54 -9.52 21.51 2.04
C ASN A 54 -8.62 20.44 1.40
N SER A 55 -8.76 20.24 0.09
CA SER A 55 -7.87 19.39 -0.69
C SER A 55 -6.41 19.72 -0.36
N PRO A 56 -5.55 18.72 -0.15
CA PRO A 56 -4.15 18.95 0.12
C PRO A 56 -3.47 19.84 -0.93
N SER A 57 -3.05 21.04 -0.54
CA SER A 57 -2.22 21.89 -1.39
C SER A 57 -0.77 21.37 -1.40
N ARG A 58 0.06 21.92 -2.31
CA ARG A 58 1.52 21.77 -2.27
C ARG A 58 2.12 22.06 -0.89
N ASP A 59 1.46 22.92 -0.11
CA ASP A 59 1.88 23.24 1.26
C ASP A 59 1.87 22.01 2.16
N ASN A 60 0.97 21.05 1.93
CA ASN A 60 0.93 19.82 2.73
C ASN A 60 2.15 18.91 2.48
N ILE A 61 2.67 18.85 1.26
CA ILE A 61 3.92 18.12 0.98
C ILE A 61 5.12 18.89 1.55
N ALA A 62 5.15 20.23 1.41
CA ALA A 62 6.20 21.05 2.01
C ALA A 62 6.28 20.90 3.54
N VAL A 63 5.13 20.68 4.20
CA VAL A 63 5.05 20.38 5.63
C VAL A 63 5.77 19.07 5.99
N LEU A 64 5.80 18.07 5.11
CA LEU A 64 6.52 16.80 5.36
C LEU A 64 8.03 17.00 5.44
N ALA A 65 8.59 17.88 4.60
CA ALA A 65 10.02 18.17 4.57
C ALA A 65 10.51 18.89 5.83
N THR A 66 9.61 19.61 6.51
CA THR A 66 9.89 20.35 7.76
C THR A 66 9.44 19.61 9.03
N ALA A 67 8.77 18.46 8.87
CA ALA A 67 8.33 17.64 9.98
C ALA A 67 9.49 16.90 10.65
N CYS A 68 9.24 16.35 11.85
CA CYS A 68 10.21 15.59 12.62
C CYS A 68 9.68 14.18 12.95
N PRO A 69 10.36 13.11 12.49
CA PRO A 69 11.42 13.12 11.46
C PRO A 69 10.90 13.53 10.08
N PRO A 70 11.74 14.09 9.19
CA PRO A 70 11.29 14.64 7.92
C PRO A 70 11.08 13.55 6.85
N THR A 71 10.20 13.86 5.91
CA THR A 71 9.97 13.09 4.68
C THR A 71 10.08 14.06 3.51
N ILE A 72 11.00 13.79 2.60
CA ILE A 72 11.29 14.64 1.45
C ILE A 72 10.71 13.96 0.21
N THR A 73 9.71 14.59 -0.41
CA THR A 73 9.13 14.12 -1.66
C THR A 73 9.56 15.03 -2.80
N GLU A 74 10.21 14.47 -3.83
CA GLU A 74 10.79 15.22 -4.94
C GLU A 74 10.37 14.61 -6.28
N PRO A 75 10.08 15.47 -7.30
CA PRO A 75 9.80 14.98 -8.65
C PRO A 75 11.04 14.35 -9.26
N SER A 76 10.85 13.28 -10.04
CA SER A 76 11.94 12.60 -10.75
C SER A 76 12.63 13.49 -11.80
N SER A 77 11.91 14.47 -12.33
CA SER A 77 12.48 15.49 -13.21
C SER A 77 13.11 16.64 -12.42
N GLY A 78 14.36 16.99 -12.75
CA GLY A 78 15.02 18.17 -12.19
C GLY A 78 15.58 17.97 -10.79
N LEU A 79 15.94 16.74 -10.43
CA LEU A 79 16.62 16.43 -9.19
C LEU A 79 17.93 17.23 -9.06
N LYS A 80 18.15 17.82 -7.89
CA LYS A 80 19.39 18.56 -7.58
C LYS A 80 20.60 17.63 -7.42
N GLU A 81 20.35 16.43 -6.90
CA GLU A 81 21.32 15.38 -6.70
C GLU A 81 20.79 14.11 -7.38
N PRO A 82 21.63 13.35 -8.11
CA PRO A 82 21.19 12.08 -8.67
C PRO A 82 20.83 11.12 -7.54
N PRO A 83 19.78 10.29 -7.71
CA PRO A 83 19.44 9.30 -6.71
C PRO A 83 20.53 8.23 -6.61
N PRO A 84 20.60 7.49 -5.49
CA PRO A 84 21.53 6.36 -5.37
C PRO A 84 21.34 5.38 -6.54
N THR A 85 22.43 4.80 -7.04
CA THR A 85 22.40 3.84 -8.17
C THR A 85 21.33 2.78 -8.00
N ARG A 86 21.19 2.27 -6.77
CA ARG A 86 20.20 1.25 -6.44
C ARG A 86 18.75 1.66 -6.70
N VAL A 87 18.41 2.94 -6.53
CA VAL A 87 17.07 3.47 -6.83
C VAL A 87 16.83 3.41 -8.34
N THR A 88 17.83 3.82 -9.14
CA THR A 88 17.77 3.72 -10.61
C THR A 88 17.66 2.27 -11.07
N ASP A 89 18.47 1.35 -10.52
CA ASP A 89 18.44 -0.08 -10.87
C ASP A 89 17.07 -0.71 -10.60
N VAL A 90 16.45 -0.35 -9.46
CA VAL A 90 15.09 -0.81 -9.14
C VAL A 90 14.10 -0.26 -10.16
N MET A 91 14.22 1.01 -10.54
CA MET A 91 13.33 1.59 -11.56
C MET A 91 13.44 0.87 -12.90
N GLU A 92 14.65 0.69 -13.41
CA GLU A 92 14.90 -0.02 -14.67
C GLU A 92 14.32 -1.43 -14.65
N ARG A 93 14.47 -2.13 -13.51
CA ARG A 93 13.91 -3.46 -13.31
C ARG A 93 12.38 -3.47 -13.32
N LEU A 94 11.73 -2.42 -12.80
CA LEU A 94 10.28 -2.30 -12.84
C LEU A 94 9.79 -2.00 -14.26
N GLU A 95 10.53 -1.20 -15.03
CA GLU A 95 10.20 -0.84 -16.42
C GLU A 95 10.57 -1.93 -17.44
N GLU A 96 11.33 -2.94 -17.04
CA GLU A 96 11.82 -4.00 -17.92
C GLU A 96 10.69 -4.66 -18.74
N GLY A 97 10.71 -4.38 -20.05
CA GLY A 97 9.77 -4.93 -21.02
C GLY A 97 8.39 -4.26 -21.06
N LEU A 98 8.23 -3.05 -20.51
CA LEU A 98 7.01 -2.25 -20.68
C LEU A 98 6.88 -1.63 -22.08
N GLU A 99 8.01 -1.39 -22.75
CA GLU A 99 8.06 -0.72 -24.07
C GLU A 99 7.32 -1.50 -25.16
N GLY A 100 7.45 -2.83 -25.16
CA GLY A 100 7.00 -3.70 -26.27
C GLY A 100 5.52 -4.09 -26.27
N GLY A 101 4.74 -3.68 -25.26
CA GLY A 101 3.34 -4.12 -25.10
C GLY A 101 3.23 -5.63 -24.84
N TRP A 102 2.88 -6.04 -23.62
CA TRP A 102 2.85 -7.45 -23.26
C TRP A 102 1.46 -8.06 -23.44
N ILE A 103 1.18 -8.75 -24.54
CA ILE A 103 -0.04 -9.56 -24.65
C ILE A 103 0.32 -11.04 -24.41
N PRO A 104 -0.34 -11.73 -23.45
CA PRO A 104 -0.18 -13.17 -23.28
C PRO A 104 -0.40 -13.90 -24.60
N GLY A 105 0.47 -14.83 -24.98
CA GLY A 105 0.43 -15.47 -26.30
C GLY A 105 -0.92 -16.14 -26.64
N GLN A 106 -1.63 -16.64 -25.62
CA GLN A 106 -2.98 -17.22 -25.77
C GLN A 106 -4.05 -16.16 -26.10
N LEU A 107 -3.88 -14.93 -25.60
CA LEU A 107 -4.78 -13.80 -25.86
C LEU A 107 -4.38 -13.04 -27.12
N ARG A 108 -3.11 -13.12 -27.54
CA ARG A 108 -2.58 -12.43 -28.72
C ARG A 108 -3.44 -12.70 -29.95
N LYS A 109 -3.65 -13.97 -30.26
CA LYS A 109 -4.44 -14.38 -31.42
C LYS A 109 -5.90 -13.92 -31.33
N LEU A 110 -6.53 -14.08 -30.16
CA LEU A 110 -7.91 -13.63 -29.92
C LEU A 110 -8.08 -12.11 -30.04
N ILE A 111 -7.06 -11.36 -29.65
CA ILE A 111 -7.03 -9.90 -29.72
C ILE A 111 -6.74 -9.41 -31.16
N GLU A 112 -5.81 -10.06 -31.86
CA GLU A 112 -5.43 -9.71 -33.22
C GLU A 112 -6.51 -10.10 -34.26
N GLU A 113 -7.34 -11.11 -33.99
CA GLU A 113 -8.45 -11.54 -34.84
C GLU A 113 -9.76 -10.78 -34.60
N ASP A 114 -9.85 -10.00 -33.52
CA ASP A 114 -11.04 -9.19 -33.19
C ASP A 114 -10.97 -7.84 -33.93
N THR A 115 -11.79 -7.70 -34.97
CA THR A 115 -11.84 -6.48 -35.80
C THR A 115 -12.50 -5.28 -35.09
N ASP A 116 -13.20 -5.51 -33.99
CA ASP A 116 -13.83 -4.47 -33.16
C ASP A 116 -12.92 -4.04 -32.00
N PHE A 117 -11.74 -4.65 -31.89
CA PHE A 117 -10.77 -4.42 -30.83
C PHE A 117 -10.15 -3.02 -30.95
N GLY A 118 -10.47 -2.14 -30.00
CA GLY A 118 -9.95 -0.77 -29.94
C GLY A 118 -10.95 0.34 -30.30
N TYR A 119 -12.15 0.01 -30.82
CA TYR A 119 -13.24 0.97 -31.02
C TYR A 119 -14.17 1.12 -29.82
N GLN A 120 -13.95 0.34 -28.77
CA GLN A 120 -14.70 0.44 -27.51
C GLN A 120 -14.19 1.62 -26.69
N GLY A 121 -14.55 2.84 -27.10
CA GLY A 121 -14.57 3.95 -26.17
C GLY A 121 -15.52 3.58 -25.03
N LEU A 122 -15.00 3.42 -23.81
CA LEU A 122 -15.81 3.13 -22.61
C LEU A 122 -16.77 4.28 -22.24
N SER A 123 -16.88 5.30 -23.09
CA SER A 123 -17.88 6.37 -23.00
C SER A 123 -19.07 6.04 -23.89
N GLY A 124 -20.11 5.36 -23.36
CA GLY A 124 -21.39 5.33 -24.07
C GLY A 124 -22.40 4.21 -23.84
N VAL A 125 -22.25 3.31 -22.86
CA VAL A 125 -23.27 2.24 -22.65
C VAL A 125 -24.07 2.47 -21.37
N PRO A 126 -25.34 2.91 -21.44
CA PRO A 126 -26.28 2.77 -20.35
C PRO A 126 -26.88 1.35 -20.38
N GLY A 127 -26.30 0.42 -19.63
CA GLY A 127 -26.87 -0.93 -19.49
C GLY A 127 -25.87 -1.95 -18.91
N PRO A 128 -26.31 -2.89 -18.05
CA PRO A 128 -25.41 -3.74 -17.29
C PRO A 128 -25.09 -5.01 -18.10
N GLN A 129 -24.13 -4.94 -19.03
CA GLN A 129 -23.44 -6.12 -19.61
C GLN A 129 -22.37 -5.70 -20.65
N ALA A 130 -21.12 -5.55 -20.21
CA ALA A 130 -19.87 -5.54 -21.02
C ALA A 130 -18.67 -5.58 -20.04
N PRO A 131 -17.41 -5.88 -20.47
CA PRO A 131 -16.37 -6.53 -19.67
C PRO A 131 -15.64 -5.59 -18.70
N HIS A 132 -16.38 -5.01 -17.76
CA HIS A 132 -15.86 -4.29 -16.60
C HIS A 132 -15.27 -5.22 -15.53
N LEU A 133 -14.93 -6.46 -15.88
CA LEU A 133 -14.87 -7.56 -14.91
C LEU A 133 -13.48 -8.16 -14.72
N ILE A 134 -12.43 -7.71 -15.39
CA ILE A 134 -11.08 -8.33 -15.23
C ILE A 134 -10.11 -7.42 -14.48
N CYS A 135 -10.04 -6.12 -14.80
CA CYS A 135 -9.23 -5.17 -14.02
C CYS A 135 -9.91 -4.81 -12.68
N TRP A 136 -11.23 -4.64 -12.71
CA TRP A 136 -12.00 -4.36 -11.52
C TRP A 136 -12.23 -5.57 -10.62
N THR A 137 -12.16 -6.84 -11.04
CA THR A 137 -12.33 -7.96 -10.08
C THR A 137 -11.18 -8.04 -9.08
N TRP A 138 -9.95 -7.75 -9.50
CA TRP A 138 -8.80 -7.68 -8.59
C TRP A 138 -8.92 -6.51 -7.60
N LEU A 139 -9.41 -5.35 -8.04
CA LEU A 139 -9.66 -4.17 -7.19
C LEU A 139 -11.00 -4.22 -6.40
N LEU A 140 -12.03 -4.92 -6.90
CA LEU A 140 -13.35 -5.07 -6.28
C LEU A 140 -13.35 -6.17 -5.22
N ALA A 141 -12.53 -7.22 -5.39
CA ALA A 141 -12.24 -8.15 -4.30
C ALA A 141 -11.67 -7.40 -3.09
N ALA A 142 -10.96 -6.30 -3.32
CA ALA A 142 -10.42 -5.42 -2.29
C ALA A 142 -11.41 -4.33 -1.80
N ARG A 143 -12.57 -4.12 -2.45
CA ARG A 143 -13.57 -3.10 -2.06
C ARG A 143 -14.58 -3.53 -1.00
N ARG A 144 -14.66 -4.82 -0.62
CA ARG A 144 -15.75 -5.32 0.24
C ARG A 144 -15.47 -5.35 1.75
N VAL A 145 -14.30 -4.93 2.22
CA VAL A 145 -14.01 -4.86 3.66
C VAL A 145 -13.11 -3.66 3.94
N ARG A 146 -13.67 -2.56 4.46
CA ARG A 146 -12.90 -1.37 4.87
C ARG A 146 -12.99 -1.20 6.38
N GLN A 147 -11.96 -1.68 7.10
CA GLN A 147 -11.62 -1.15 8.41
C GLN A 147 -10.23 -0.55 8.33
N SER A 148 -10.10 0.72 8.71
CA SER A 148 -8.88 1.49 8.53
C SER A 148 -7.87 1.21 9.66
N GLN A 149 -6.76 0.52 9.41
CA GLN A 149 -5.71 0.32 10.44
C GLN A 149 -4.86 1.58 10.63
N ALA A 150 -4.69 1.99 11.89
CA ALA A 150 -3.86 3.14 12.24
C ALA A 150 -2.36 2.82 12.12
N ILE A 151 -1.56 3.83 11.76
CA ILE A 151 -0.10 3.74 11.87
C ILE A 151 0.28 3.90 13.34
N ASN A 152 1.28 3.16 13.80
CA ASN A 152 1.85 3.35 15.12
C ASN A 152 2.52 4.74 15.20
N ALA A 153 2.06 5.55 16.16
CA ALA A 153 2.47 6.93 16.36
C ALA A 153 4.00 7.13 16.44
N THR A 154 4.76 6.13 16.91
CA THR A 154 6.22 6.20 17.01
C THR A 154 6.92 6.37 15.65
N PHE A 155 6.29 5.95 14.55
CA PHE A 155 6.87 6.06 13.20
C PHE A 155 6.33 7.25 12.40
N LEU A 156 5.37 7.98 12.96
CA LEU A 156 4.77 9.14 12.31
C LEU A 156 5.67 10.38 12.47
N SER A 157 5.67 11.19 11.42
CA SER A 157 6.23 12.52 11.47
C SER A 157 5.33 13.45 12.27
N SER A 158 5.92 14.39 12.98
CA SER A 158 5.22 15.39 13.77
C SER A 158 5.59 16.80 13.34
N VAL A 159 4.66 17.73 13.48
CA VAL A 159 4.90 19.15 13.20
C VAL A 159 4.53 20.00 14.42
N PRO A 160 5.27 21.09 14.69
CA PRO A 160 4.90 22.00 15.78
C PRO A 160 3.50 22.58 15.54
N ASP A 161 2.67 22.56 16.58
CA ASP A 161 1.37 23.24 16.58
C ASP A 161 1.47 24.55 17.39
N THR A 162 0.60 25.49 17.05
CA THR A 162 0.43 26.81 17.66
C THR A 162 0.24 26.79 19.18
N ALA A 163 -0.18 25.65 19.75
CA ALA A 163 -0.38 25.44 21.18
C ALA A 163 0.80 24.75 21.90
N CYS A 164 2.00 24.73 21.31
CA CYS A 164 3.19 24.05 21.85
C CYS A 164 3.07 22.51 21.93
N ASN A 165 2.02 21.94 21.33
CA ASN A 165 1.85 20.51 21.13
C ASN A 165 2.44 20.09 19.77
N SER A 166 2.82 18.83 19.62
CA SER A 166 3.18 18.26 18.33
C SER A 166 1.96 17.60 17.69
N ARG A 167 1.66 17.95 16.44
CA ARG A 167 0.60 17.29 15.66
C ARG A 167 1.21 16.17 14.84
N LEU A 168 0.75 14.94 15.07
CA LEU A 168 1.14 13.79 14.25
C LEU A 168 0.48 13.86 12.88
N LEU A 169 1.26 13.58 11.84
CA LEU A 169 0.80 13.47 10.48
C LEU A 169 0.41 12.01 10.22
N ASP A 170 -0.87 11.67 10.43
CA ASP A 170 -1.39 10.32 10.22
C ASP A 170 -2.25 10.24 8.95
N ARG A 171 -1.83 9.38 8.01
CA ARG A 171 -2.57 9.03 6.80
C ARG A 171 -2.30 7.56 6.46
N LYS A 172 -3.34 6.91 5.96
CA LYS A 172 -3.34 5.48 5.63
C LYS A 172 -3.16 5.31 4.13
N ALA A 173 -2.64 4.17 3.73
CA ALA A 173 -2.70 3.72 2.35
C ALA A 173 -3.93 2.81 2.17
N ASP A 174 -4.51 2.82 0.98
CA ASP A 174 -5.64 1.95 0.66
C ASP A 174 -5.25 0.45 0.60
N PHE A 175 -4.11 0.12 -0.02
CA PHE A 175 -3.66 -1.26 -0.17
C PHE A 175 -2.16 -1.43 0.04
N THR A 176 -1.77 -2.63 0.47
CA THR A 176 -0.36 -3.02 0.58
C THR A 176 -0.19 -4.53 0.38
N PRO A 177 0.76 -4.95 -0.47
CA PRO A 177 1.25 -6.32 -0.47
C PRO A 177 1.91 -6.72 0.86
N SER A 178 1.73 -7.97 1.28
CA SER A 178 2.36 -8.51 2.48
C SER A 178 2.97 -9.89 2.24
N PHE A 179 3.97 -10.22 3.04
CA PHE A 179 4.56 -11.56 3.06
C PHE A 179 3.70 -12.44 3.98
N SER A 180 2.84 -13.27 3.39
CA SER A 180 1.78 -14.00 4.11
C SER A 180 2.29 -15.02 5.12
N HIS A 181 1.56 -15.12 6.25
CA HIS A 181 1.68 -16.17 7.27
C HIS A 181 1.14 -17.54 6.84
N ARG A 182 0.53 -17.69 5.66
CA ARG A 182 -0.05 -18.97 5.23
C ARG A 182 1.02 -20.06 5.07
N PRO A 183 0.71 -21.35 5.35
CA PRO A 183 1.63 -22.46 5.10
C PRO A 183 2.00 -22.58 3.62
N SER A 184 3.21 -23.08 3.35
CA SER A 184 3.90 -23.32 2.07
C SER A 184 3.27 -22.81 0.74
N PRO A 185 4.01 -22.06 -0.11
CA PRO A 185 5.36 -21.54 0.13
C PRO A 185 5.23 -20.18 0.84
N GLY A 186 4.88 -20.20 2.13
CA GLY A 186 4.72 -19.00 2.93
C GLY A 186 5.71 -18.92 4.08
N PHE A 187 5.57 -17.86 4.88
CA PHE A 187 6.58 -17.44 5.86
C PHE A 187 6.21 -17.82 7.29
N GLU A 188 5.28 -18.77 7.45
CA GLU A 188 4.76 -19.20 8.76
C GLU A 188 5.87 -19.57 9.75
N ASP A 189 6.81 -20.42 9.31
CA ASP A 189 7.96 -20.84 10.12
C ASP A 189 8.80 -19.63 10.58
N LEU A 190 9.11 -18.71 9.66
CA LEU A 190 9.87 -17.50 9.97
C LEU A 190 9.15 -16.64 11.01
N TYR A 191 7.85 -16.43 10.86
CA TYR A 191 7.07 -15.66 11.83
C TYR A 191 6.95 -16.37 13.18
N SER A 192 6.87 -17.70 13.20
CA SER A 192 6.91 -18.47 14.44
C SER A 192 8.25 -18.30 15.15
N ARG A 193 9.37 -18.39 14.43
CA ARG A 193 10.70 -18.16 15.01
C ARG A 193 10.89 -16.72 15.49
N LEU A 194 10.41 -15.72 14.74
CA LEU A 194 10.41 -14.32 15.17
C LEU A 194 9.65 -14.13 16.49
N ARG A 195 8.48 -14.76 16.65
CA ARG A 195 7.73 -14.74 17.92
C ARG A 195 8.51 -15.40 19.05
N CYS A 196 9.10 -16.56 18.81
CA CYS A 196 9.92 -17.27 19.81
C CYS A 196 11.15 -16.46 20.23
N ALA A 197 11.76 -15.73 19.30
CA ALA A 197 12.91 -14.86 19.55
C ALA A 197 12.54 -13.49 20.17
N GLY A 198 11.28 -13.27 20.55
CA GLY A 198 10.84 -12.00 21.17
C GLY A 198 10.66 -10.84 20.19
N ASN A 199 10.59 -11.10 18.88
CA ASN A 199 10.44 -10.10 17.82
C ASN A 199 9.07 -10.20 17.09
N PRO A 200 7.91 -10.13 17.77
CA PRO A 200 6.60 -10.37 17.13
C PRO A 200 6.09 -9.19 16.29
N ILE A 201 6.64 -7.98 16.44
CA ILE A 201 6.13 -6.75 15.79
C ILE A 201 7.04 -6.36 14.63
N ILE A 202 6.54 -6.54 13.41
CA ILE A 202 7.28 -6.42 12.16
C ILE A 202 6.89 -5.17 11.35
N SER A 203 5.60 -4.81 11.26
CA SER A 203 5.18 -3.62 10.50
C SER A 203 4.94 -2.40 11.39
N HIS A 204 4.80 -1.25 10.73
CA HIS A 204 4.57 0.06 11.34
C HIS A 204 3.11 0.30 11.71
N VAL A 205 2.18 -0.60 11.35
CA VAL A 205 0.76 -0.45 11.69
C VAL A 205 0.49 -0.91 13.13
N ALA A 206 -0.52 -0.34 13.77
CA ALA A 206 -0.88 -0.63 15.15
C ALA A 206 -1.83 -1.85 15.31
N ASP A 207 -2.41 -2.30 14.20
CA ASP A 207 -3.35 -3.41 14.15
C ASP A 207 -2.78 -4.72 14.72
N ALA A 208 -3.56 -5.42 15.54
CA ALA A 208 -3.06 -6.56 16.30
C ALA A 208 -2.53 -7.70 15.42
N PHE A 209 -3.14 -7.92 14.24
CA PHE A 209 -2.72 -8.96 13.30
C PHE A 209 -1.64 -8.43 12.37
N THR A 210 -1.92 -7.33 11.67
CA THR A 210 -1.08 -6.81 10.59
C THR A 210 0.25 -6.27 11.09
N LYS A 211 0.33 -5.81 12.36
CA LYS A 211 1.62 -5.44 12.99
C LYS A 211 2.61 -6.58 13.01
N THR A 212 2.15 -7.83 12.94
CA THR A 212 3.01 -9.03 12.99
C THR A 212 3.47 -9.52 11.61
N THR A 213 2.98 -8.89 10.54
CA THR A 213 3.27 -9.26 9.15
C THR A 213 4.21 -8.25 8.51
N ALA A 214 5.18 -8.71 7.71
CA ALA A 214 5.97 -7.83 6.85
C ALA A 214 5.13 -7.30 5.68
N LEU A 215 5.09 -5.97 5.55
CA LEU A 215 4.44 -5.25 4.46
C LEU A 215 5.48 -4.81 3.42
N PHE A 216 5.07 -4.71 2.16
CA PHE A 216 5.93 -4.32 1.05
C PHE A 216 5.15 -3.45 0.07
N SER A 217 5.67 -2.27 -0.26
CA SER A 217 5.00 -1.30 -1.12
C SER A 217 3.68 -0.77 -0.53
N CYS A 218 3.18 0.32 -1.09
CA CYS A 218 1.82 0.78 -0.84
C CYS A 218 1.16 1.27 -2.14
N VAL A 219 -0.17 1.22 -2.12
CA VAL A 219 -1.02 1.72 -3.20
C VAL A 219 -2.06 2.63 -2.58
N GLU A 220 -2.10 3.86 -3.06
CA GLU A 220 -3.12 4.85 -2.72
C GLU A 220 -4.02 5.08 -3.92
N VAL A 221 -5.34 4.99 -3.74
CA VAL A 221 -6.30 5.01 -4.85
C VAL A 221 -7.25 6.18 -4.70
N LYS A 222 -7.27 7.04 -5.71
CA LYS A 222 -8.22 8.14 -5.84
C LYS A 222 -9.17 7.91 -7.02
N PRO A 223 -10.41 8.41 -6.95
CA PRO A 223 -11.31 8.40 -8.11
C PRO A 223 -10.72 9.23 -9.26
N ALA A 224 -11.30 9.13 -10.46
CA ALA A 224 -10.80 9.85 -11.64
C ALA A 224 -10.81 11.39 -11.51
N ASN A 225 -11.67 11.93 -10.66
CA ASN A 225 -11.71 13.35 -10.30
C ASN A 225 -10.96 13.65 -8.99
N GLY A 226 -10.18 12.69 -8.50
CA GLY A 226 -9.41 12.80 -7.27
C GLY A 226 -8.11 13.56 -7.46
N ASP A 227 -7.53 13.98 -6.34
CA ASP A 227 -6.33 14.81 -6.33
C ASP A 227 -5.07 13.95 -6.20
N LEU A 228 -4.19 14.01 -7.20
CA LEU A 228 -2.90 13.33 -7.19
C LEU A 228 -2.00 13.83 -6.04
N MET A 229 -2.05 15.12 -5.72
CA MET A 229 -1.27 15.70 -4.62
C MET A 229 -1.74 15.15 -3.27
N GLU A 230 -3.05 14.90 -3.13
CA GLU A 230 -3.60 14.21 -1.97
C GLU A 230 -3.11 12.77 -1.88
N ALA A 231 -3.13 12.04 -3.00
CA ALA A 231 -2.66 10.66 -3.06
C ALA A 231 -1.18 10.59 -2.67
N GLU A 232 -0.35 11.45 -3.25
CA GLU A 232 1.08 11.56 -2.99
C GLU A 232 1.36 11.90 -1.53
N TYR A 233 0.62 12.84 -0.93
CA TYR A 233 0.75 13.19 0.48
C TYR A 233 0.43 12.01 1.41
N GLN A 234 -0.65 11.27 1.14
CA GLN A 234 -1.09 10.13 1.96
C GLN A 234 -0.11 8.96 1.85
N LEU A 235 0.29 8.63 0.61
CA LEU A 235 1.33 7.67 0.30
C LEU A 235 2.65 8.02 0.99
N SER A 236 3.05 9.29 0.97
CA SER A 236 4.32 9.74 1.55
C SER A 236 4.41 9.52 3.06
N ILE A 237 3.30 9.79 3.78
CA ILE A 237 3.22 9.54 5.21
C ILE A 237 3.34 8.05 5.52
N TRP A 238 2.61 7.21 4.77
CA TRP A 238 2.61 5.78 5.00
C TRP A 238 3.98 5.15 4.72
N MET A 239 4.60 5.51 3.59
CA MET A 239 5.92 4.99 3.22
C MET A 239 7.00 5.43 4.18
N ALA A 240 6.94 6.66 4.69
CA ALA A 240 7.90 7.12 5.67
C ALA A 240 7.85 6.30 6.97
N ALA A 241 6.65 6.01 7.48
CA ALA A 241 6.49 5.17 8.65
C ALA A 241 6.95 3.71 8.40
N ASN A 242 6.64 3.16 7.23
CA ASN A 242 7.06 1.82 6.81
C ASN A 242 8.59 1.68 6.81
N LEU A 243 9.29 2.59 6.13
CA LEU A 243 10.75 2.55 6.03
C LEU A 243 11.44 2.78 7.38
N ARG A 244 10.91 3.66 8.24
CA ARG A 244 11.43 3.87 9.60
C ARG A 244 11.30 2.61 10.46
N LYS A 245 10.17 1.90 10.37
CA LYS A 245 10.03 0.60 11.05
C LYS A 245 11.03 -0.42 10.54
N LYS A 246 11.23 -0.49 9.22
CA LYS A 246 12.22 -1.40 8.61
C LYS A 246 13.65 -1.08 9.03
N MET A 247 14.01 0.20 9.13
CA MET A 247 15.29 0.62 9.69
C MET A 247 15.43 0.28 11.17
N GLN A 248 14.36 0.44 11.97
CA GLN A 248 14.38 -0.02 13.36
C GLN A 248 14.67 -1.52 13.46
N LEU A 249 14.00 -2.35 12.64
CA LEU A 249 14.27 -3.79 12.60
C LEU A 249 15.71 -4.10 12.17
N ALA A 250 16.22 -3.41 11.15
CA ALA A 250 17.59 -3.58 10.69
C ALA A 250 18.61 -3.23 11.79
N ARG A 251 18.39 -2.15 12.54
CA ARG A 251 19.21 -1.79 13.73
C ARG A 251 19.17 -2.89 14.79
N CYS A 252 17.99 -3.42 15.12
CA CYS A 252 17.85 -4.54 16.06
C CYS A 252 18.56 -5.81 15.56
N ALA A 253 18.66 -5.99 14.24
CA ALA A 253 19.38 -7.10 13.62
C ALA A 253 20.90 -6.85 13.48
N GLY A 254 21.41 -5.66 13.83
CA GLY A 254 22.80 -5.29 13.58
C GLY A 254 23.15 -5.07 12.10
N ILE A 255 22.14 -4.81 11.26
CA ILE A 255 22.32 -4.53 9.82
C ILE A 255 22.36 -3.01 9.64
N LEU A 256 23.54 -2.50 9.29
CA LEU A 256 23.77 -1.07 9.07
C LEU A 256 23.61 -0.66 7.61
N ASP A 257 23.78 -1.60 6.67
CA ASP A 257 23.60 -1.32 5.25
C ASP A 257 22.11 -1.19 4.91
N LYS A 258 21.77 -0.02 4.39
CA LYS A 258 20.42 0.36 3.95
C LYS A 258 20.32 0.54 2.45
N SER A 259 21.40 0.28 1.70
CA SER A 259 21.47 0.45 0.25
C SER A 259 20.34 -0.30 -0.46
N SER A 260 20.01 -1.50 0.02
CA SER A 260 18.97 -2.37 -0.53
C SER A 260 17.54 -2.05 -0.04
N LEU A 261 17.37 -1.07 0.86
CA LEU A 261 16.06 -0.62 1.33
C LEU A 261 15.48 0.43 0.37
N VAL A 262 15.03 -0.05 -0.78
CA VAL A 262 14.30 0.73 -1.78
C VAL A 262 12.95 0.07 -2.01
N GLU A 263 11.86 0.83 -1.96
CA GLU A 263 10.52 0.30 -2.19
C GLU A 263 9.74 1.13 -3.20
N PRO A 264 9.17 0.49 -4.25
CA PRO A 264 8.20 1.17 -5.08
C PRO A 264 6.90 1.38 -4.33
N CYS A 265 6.18 2.43 -4.70
CA CYS A 265 4.86 2.78 -4.20
C CYS A 265 4.05 3.46 -5.30
N PHE A 266 2.73 3.38 -5.21
CA PHE A 266 1.84 3.67 -6.33
C PHE A 266 0.71 4.60 -5.92
N ALA A 267 0.53 5.70 -6.64
CA ALA A 267 -0.72 6.46 -6.62
C ALA A 267 -1.52 6.12 -7.88
N ILE A 268 -2.76 5.65 -7.72
CA ILE A 268 -3.67 5.36 -8.82
C ILE A 268 -4.79 6.40 -8.79
N VAL A 269 -4.85 7.27 -9.80
CA VAL A 269 -5.88 8.31 -9.90
C VAL A 269 -6.73 8.03 -11.13
N GLY A 270 -7.97 7.60 -10.89
CA GLY A 270 -8.85 7.15 -11.98
C GLY A 270 -8.27 5.95 -12.71
N HIS A 271 -7.81 6.19 -13.94
CA HIS A 271 -7.22 5.15 -14.79
C HIS A 271 -5.70 5.18 -14.82
N GLU A 272 -5.05 6.20 -14.29
CA GLU A 272 -3.60 6.41 -14.39
C GLU A 272 -2.86 5.84 -13.18
N THR A 273 -1.72 5.19 -13.41
CA THR A 273 -0.82 4.69 -12.36
C THR A 273 0.45 5.54 -12.32
N HIS A 274 0.72 6.15 -11.17
CA HIS A 274 1.93 6.92 -10.92
C HIS A 274 2.85 6.14 -9.98
N ILE A 275 4.13 6.01 -10.35
CA ILE A 275 5.12 5.23 -9.61
C ILE A 275 6.05 6.18 -8.87
N TYR A 276 6.32 5.83 -7.61
CA TYR A 276 7.26 6.51 -6.74
C TYR A 276 8.23 5.49 -6.14
N LEU A 277 9.45 5.91 -5.85
CA LEU A 277 10.47 5.09 -5.16
C LEU A 277 10.83 5.74 -3.83
N ALA A 278 10.64 4.98 -2.75
CA ALA A 278 10.97 5.42 -1.40
C ALA A 278 12.26 4.75 -0.91
N TYR A 279 13.15 5.52 -0.30
CA TYR A 279 14.42 5.04 0.25
C TYR A 279 14.88 5.90 1.44
N MET A 280 15.83 5.38 2.21
CA MET A 280 16.40 6.07 3.36
C MET A 280 17.57 6.98 2.95
N ALA A 281 17.36 8.30 3.01
CA ALA A 281 18.44 9.26 2.78
C ALA A 281 19.44 9.28 3.94
N SER A 282 18.93 9.39 5.17
CA SER A 282 19.71 9.24 6.40
C SER A 282 19.05 8.20 7.31
N GLU A 283 19.31 8.24 8.61
CA GLU A 283 18.81 7.28 9.58
C GLU A 283 17.30 7.35 9.80
N ASP A 284 16.73 8.56 9.85
CA ASP A 284 15.28 8.77 10.05
C ASP A 284 14.64 9.59 8.91
N VAL A 285 15.47 10.10 7.99
CA VAL A 285 15.03 10.91 6.84
C VAL A 285 14.72 9.99 5.67
N VAL A 286 13.45 10.02 5.26
CA VAL A 286 12.94 9.26 4.11
C VAL A 286 12.88 10.19 2.91
N ARG A 287 13.36 9.70 1.76
CA ARG A 287 13.18 10.34 0.46
C ARG A 287 12.20 9.52 -0.37
N ILE A 288 11.33 10.21 -1.09
CA ILE A 288 10.36 9.64 -2.02
C ILE A 288 10.53 10.37 -3.35
N GLN A 289 10.96 9.64 -4.35
CA GLN A 289 11.16 10.16 -5.70
C GLN A 289 9.99 9.76 -6.57
N GLY A 290 9.39 10.73 -7.26
CA GLY A 290 8.29 10.50 -8.18
C GLY A 290 7.37 11.72 -8.33
N PRO A 291 6.36 11.65 -9.20
CA PRO A 291 6.05 10.50 -10.04
C PRO A 291 7.09 10.33 -11.17
N GLU A 292 7.48 9.08 -11.42
CA GLU A 292 8.44 8.75 -12.47
C GLU A 292 7.89 9.07 -13.86
N GLN A 293 8.75 9.66 -14.71
CA GLN A 293 8.44 10.01 -16.09
C GLN A 293 9.10 8.99 -17.01
N GLY A 294 8.35 8.40 -17.95
CA GLY A 294 8.86 7.34 -18.82
C GLY A 294 7.78 6.35 -19.23
N PHE A 295 8.13 5.10 -19.51
CA PHE A 295 7.16 4.06 -19.89
C PHE A 295 6.18 3.72 -18.77
N SER A 296 6.55 4.02 -17.53
CA SER A 296 5.67 3.97 -16.37
C SER A 296 4.45 4.88 -16.47
N SER A 297 4.54 6.01 -17.17
CA SER A 297 3.38 6.91 -17.41
C SER A 297 2.34 6.31 -18.35
N ALA A 298 2.70 5.24 -19.08
CA ALA A 298 1.81 4.53 -19.97
C ALA A 298 1.09 3.34 -19.29
N CYS A 299 1.25 3.17 -17.97
CA CYS A 299 0.50 2.21 -17.17
C CYS A 299 -0.85 2.82 -16.78
N GLU A 300 -1.85 2.54 -17.59
CA GLU A 300 -3.22 3.00 -17.37
C GLU A 300 -4.24 1.85 -17.51
N THR A 301 -5.48 2.08 -17.13
CA THR A 301 -6.57 1.10 -17.27
C THR A 301 -7.67 1.53 -18.24
N SER A 302 -7.48 2.65 -18.95
CA SER A 302 -8.36 3.16 -20.02
C SER A 302 -8.20 2.43 -21.34
N SER A 303 -7.07 1.74 -21.54
CA SER A 303 -6.75 1.01 -22.77
C SER A 303 -6.29 -0.41 -22.49
N VAL A 304 -6.50 -1.32 -23.45
CA VAL A 304 -6.03 -2.71 -23.34
C VAL A 304 -4.51 -2.78 -23.19
N SER A 305 -3.78 -2.02 -24.00
CA SER A 305 -2.32 -1.96 -23.94
C SER A 305 -1.86 -1.48 -22.55
N GLY A 306 -2.50 -0.43 -22.01
CA GLY A 306 -2.27 0.04 -20.66
C GLY A 306 -2.53 -1.03 -19.59
N ILE A 307 -3.65 -1.77 -19.68
CA ILE A 307 -3.99 -2.85 -18.74
C ILE A 307 -2.88 -3.89 -18.71
N PHE A 308 -2.41 -4.32 -19.88
CA PHE A 308 -1.34 -5.31 -19.97
C PHE A 308 0.01 -4.81 -19.50
N ARG A 309 0.34 -3.53 -19.75
CA ARG A 309 1.52 -2.87 -19.16
C ARG A 309 1.42 -2.83 -17.64
N THR A 310 0.25 -2.48 -17.11
CA THR A 310 -0.02 -2.47 -15.66
C THR A 310 0.15 -3.88 -15.06
N LEU A 311 -0.36 -4.92 -15.72
CA LEU A 311 -0.16 -6.32 -15.27
C LEU A 311 1.33 -6.72 -15.29
N LYS A 312 2.06 -6.33 -16.33
CA LYS A 312 3.49 -6.57 -16.46
C LYS A 312 4.29 -5.83 -15.40
N LEU A 313 3.95 -4.57 -15.11
CA LEU A 313 4.51 -3.78 -14.02
C LEU A 313 4.32 -4.49 -12.69
N TRP A 314 3.09 -4.89 -12.34
CA TRP A 314 2.80 -5.62 -11.10
C TRP A 314 3.57 -6.94 -11.01
N ARG A 315 3.74 -7.66 -12.13
CA ARG A 315 4.60 -8.85 -12.17
C ARG A 315 6.05 -8.50 -11.83
N ASN A 316 6.59 -7.41 -12.37
CA ASN A 316 7.96 -6.96 -12.09
C ASN A 316 8.09 -6.53 -10.61
N VAL A 317 7.11 -5.81 -10.05
CA VAL A 317 7.05 -5.45 -8.62
C VAL A 317 7.07 -6.68 -7.71
N ILE A 318 6.23 -7.68 -8.00
CA ILE A 318 6.17 -8.92 -7.22
C ILE A 318 7.48 -9.71 -7.34
N LYS A 319 8.08 -9.75 -8.54
CA LYS A 319 9.39 -10.38 -8.75
C LYS A 319 10.46 -9.69 -7.92
N TYR A 320 10.56 -8.37 -7.99
CA TYR A 320 11.51 -7.58 -7.19
C TYR A 320 11.30 -7.81 -5.68
N GLY A 321 10.04 -7.75 -5.23
CA GLY A 321 9.66 -7.96 -3.84
C GLY A 321 10.01 -9.34 -3.29
N ARG A 322 10.00 -10.39 -4.12
CA ARG A 322 10.21 -11.78 -3.71
C ARG A 322 11.59 -12.34 -4.05
N ASP A 323 12.37 -11.64 -4.84
CA ASP A 323 13.67 -12.11 -5.29
C ASP A 323 14.60 -12.34 -4.08
N GLU A 324 15.15 -13.55 -3.99
CA GLU A 324 16.00 -14.03 -2.91
C GLU A 324 17.49 -13.70 -3.15
N GLY A 325 17.85 -13.19 -4.33
CA GLY A 325 19.17 -12.63 -4.59
C GLY A 325 19.39 -11.27 -3.92
N SER A 326 20.65 -10.83 -3.86
CA SER A 326 21.04 -9.49 -3.35
C SER A 326 20.33 -8.35 -4.07
N GLU A 327 19.96 -8.59 -5.33
CA GLU A 327 19.26 -7.64 -6.18
C GLU A 327 17.74 -7.58 -5.94
N GLY A 328 17.19 -8.45 -5.10
CA GLY A 328 15.80 -8.42 -4.67
C GLY A 328 15.58 -7.62 -3.39
N PHE A 329 14.34 -7.17 -3.15
CA PHE A 329 13.98 -6.56 -1.87
C PHE A 329 14.06 -7.57 -0.72
N TRP A 330 13.58 -8.80 -0.94
CA TRP A 330 13.60 -9.85 0.07
C TRP A 330 15.03 -10.33 0.34
N GLY A 331 15.75 -10.76 -0.69
CA GLY A 331 17.12 -11.27 -0.56
C GLY A 331 18.17 -10.22 -0.19
N GLY A 332 18.01 -8.98 -0.65
CA GLY A 332 18.93 -7.89 -0.36
C GLY A 332 18.70 -7.20 0.98
N PHE A 333 17.47 -7.22 1.52
CA PHE A 333 17.16 -6.49 2.76
C PHE A 333 16.20 -7.24 3.69
N MET A 334 14.91 -7.33 3.35
CA MET A 334 13.88 -7.68 4.35
C MET A 334 14.02 -9.11 4.88
N GLY A 335 14.32 -10.07 4.00
CA GLY A 335 14.55 -11.46 4.37
C GLY A 335 15.77 -11.60 5.28
N VAL A 336 16.86 -10.89 4.97
CA VAL A 336 18.09 -10.90 5.78
C VAL A 336 17.82 -10.37 7.18
N VAL A 337 17.14 -9.22 7.29
CA VAL A 337 16.75 -8.62 8.58
C VAL A 337 15.91 -9.57 9.41
N LEU A 338 14.83 -10.11 8.83
CA LEU A 338 13.92 -10.98 9.57
C LEU A 338 14.55 -12.32 9.95
N GLN A 339 15.37 -12.91 9.08
CA GLN A 339 16.06 -14.17 9.41
C GLN A 339 17.01 -13.98 10.59
N ARG A 340 17.73 -12.86 10.64
CA ARG A 340 18.65 -12.54 11.73
C ARG A 340 17.95 -12.30 13.06
N LEU A 341 16.84 -11.54 13.05
CA LEU A 341 16.00 -11.35 14.23
C LEU A 341 15.38 -12.66 14.74
N ALA A 342 15.17 -13.63 13.85
CA ALA A 342 14.61 -14.93 14.19
C ALA A 342 15.64 -15.92 14.77
N GLN A 343 16.95 -15.64 14.65
CA GLN A 343 18.01 -16.48 15.24
C GLN A 343 18.21 -16.19 16.74
N GLY A 344 17.70 -15.05 17.24
CA GLY A 344 17.95 -14.59 18.60
C GLY A 344 19.33 -13.97 18.74
N SER A 345 19.53 -13.13 19.76
CA SER A 345 20.85 -12.68 20.16
C SER A 345 21.59 -13.89 20.73
N GLU A 346 22.63 -14.38 20.06
CA GLU A 346 23.65 -15.16 20.78
C GLU A 346 24.33 -14.17 21.73
N GLU A 347 23.96 -14.20 23.01
CA GLU A 347 24.66 -13.49 24.10
C GLU A 347 26.02 -14.13 24.41
#